data_AF-A0A957NM99-F1
#
_entry.id   AF-A0A957NM99-F1
#
_cell.length_a   1.000
_cell.length_b   1.000
_cell.length_c   1.000
_cell.angle_alpha   90.00
_cell.angle_beta   90.00
_cell.angle_gamma   90.00
#
_symmetry.space_group_name_H-M   'P 1'
#
loop_
_entity.id
_entity.type
_entity.pdbx_description
1 polymer ?
#
loop_
_entity_poly.entity_id
_entity_poly.type
_entity_poly.pdbx_seq_one_letter_code
_entity_poly.pdbx_strand_id
1 'polypeptide(L)'
;MQITKKNRSATEQQTAGLLVCGLLFGPLFYIIVISQLFTRPGFDIRRHPLSLLSLGEGGWVQTANFYVTGILALLFALGIWRALRSSRGALIGPIFIALYAIGMIMAGLFPADPAFGFPPGTPDGILPEMSQHAAMHGMGFFVAFTALTIACFVFAWRFFRRGERGWGVYSLVTGIVTPL
;
A
#
# COMPACT_ATOMS: atom_id res chain seq x y z
N MET A 1 11.63 -32.95 27.16
CA MET A 1 10.33 -32.43 26.68
C MET A 1 10.49 -32.07 25.20
N GLN A 2 10.22 -33.01 24.29
CA GLN A 2 10.32 -32.76 22.85
C GLN A 2 9.09 -31.96 22.42
N ILE A 3 9.28 -30.70 22.05
CA ILE A 3 8.26 -29.90 21.38
C ILE A 3 8.14 -30.48 19.96
N THR A 4 7.15 -31.33 19.73
CA THR A 4 6.81 -31.81 18.39
C THR A 4 6.38 -30.61 17.54
N LYS A 5 7.23 -30.18 16.60
CA LYS A 5 6.83 -29.25 15.54
C LYS A 5 5.70 -29.92 14.76
N LYS A 6 4.45 -29.50 14.99
CA LYS A 6 3.32 -29.92 14.18
C LYS A 6 3.58 -29.46 12.74
N ASN A 7 3.76 -30.42 11.82
CA ASN A 7 3.88 -30.10 10.39
C ASN A 7 2.55 -29.52 9.92
N ARG A 8 2.60 -28.26 9.48
CA ARG A 8 1.47 -27.58 8.84
C ARG A 8 1.14 -28.26 7.52
N SER A 9 -0.14 -28.33 7.16
CA SER A 9 -0.54 -28.80 5.83
C SER A 9 -0.02 -27.86 4.74
N ALA A 10 0.09 -28.35 3.49
CA ALA A 10 0.51 -27.52 2.36
C ALA A 10 -0.35 -26.24 2.21
N THR A 11 -1.66 -26.35 2.44
CA THR A 11 -2.60 -25.22 2.38
C THR A 11 -2.36 -24.19 3.49
N GLU A 12 -2.04 -24.64 4.70
CA GLU A 12 -1.68 -23.75 5.82
C GLU A 12 -0.34 -23.04 5.58
N GLN A 13 0.64 -23.74 4.99
CA GLN A 13 1.92 -23.15 4.61
C GLN A 13 1.73 -22.09 3.51
N GLN A 14 0.93 -22.39 2.48
CA GLN A 14 0.59 -21.42 1.43
C GLN A 14 -0.12 -20.19 2.00
N THR A 15 -1.09 -20.38 2.90
CA THR A 15 -1.81 -19.26 3.53
C THR A 15 -0.87 -18.42 4.39
N ALA A 16 0.07 -19.04 5.12
CA ALA A 16 1.08 -18.32 5.88
C ALA A 16 1.99 -17.48 4.96
N GLY A 17 2.42 -18.03 3.81
CA GLY A 17 3.21 -17.29 2.82
C GLY A 17 2.46 -16.07 2.27
N LEU A 18 1.18 -16.21 1.95
CA LEU A 18 0.32 -15.10 1.53
C LEU A 18 0.20 -14.03 2.62
N LEU A 19 0.08 -14.42 3.89
CA LEU A 19 0.02 -13.49 5.00
C LEU A 19 1.34 -12.72 5.21
N VAL A 20 2.49 -13.34 4.95
CA VAL A 20 3.80 -12.69 5.01
C VAL A 20 3.94 -11.56 3.98
N CYS A 21 3.28 -11.65 2.82
CA CYS A 21 3.23 -10.52 1.87
C CYS A 21 2.69 -9.23 2.52
N GLY A 22 1.78 -9.37 3.49
CA GLY A 22 1.24 -8.27 4.30
C GLY A 22 2.30 -7.57 5.17
N LEU A 23 3.26 -8.33 5.69
CA LEU A 23 4.37 -7.79 6.49
C LEU A 23 5.38 -7.05 5.61
N LEU A 24 5.50 -7.44 4.34
CA LEU A 24 6.55 -6.95 3.44
C LEU A 24 6.16 -5.71 2.65
N PHE A 25 4.90 -5.58 2.19
CA PHE A 25 4.55 -4.55 1.21
C PHE A 25 4.85 -3.12 1.69
N GLY A 26 4.54 -2.79 2.96
CA GLY A 26 4.76 -1.45 3.51
C GLY A 26 6.25 -1.13 3.69
N PRO A 27 7.01 -1.94 4.45
CA PRO A 27 8.44 -1.72 4.63
C PRO A 27 9.21 -1.69 3.30
N LEU A 28 8.90 -2.60 2.37
CA LEU A 28 9.55 -2.64 1.05
C LEU A 28 9.31 -1.33 0.29
N PHE A 29 8.06 -0.84 0.29
CA PHE A 29 7.70 0.41 -0.36
C PHE A 29 8.54 1.58 0.16
N TYR A 30 8.61 1.74 1.50
CA TYR A 30 9.36 2.83 2.11
C TYR A 30 10.88 2.69 1.95
N ILE A 31 11.43 1.48 2.00
CA ILE A 31 12.87 1.26 1.76
C ILE A 31 13.25 1.73 0.34
N ILE A 32 12.45 1.39 -0.66
CA ILE A 32 12.68 1.79 -2.06
C ILE A 32 12.49 3.30 -2.25
N VAL A 33 11.48 3.90 -1.61
CA VAL A 33 11.30 5.35 -1.61
C VAL A 33 12.51 6.04 -0.98
N ILE A 34 12.91 5.62 0.22
CA ILE A 34 14.05 6.21 0.95
C ILE A 34 15.33 6.09 0.13
N SER A 35 15.60 4.96 -0.52
CA SER A 35 16.76 4.82 -1.40
C SER A 35 16.73 5.78 -2.59
N GLN A 36 15.54 6.09 -3.10
CA GLN A 36 15.38 7.08 -4.16
C GLN A 36 15.60 8.50 -3.63
N LEU A 37 15.18 8.85 -2.40
CA LEU A 37 15.45 10.18 -1.84
C LEU A 37 16.94 10.58 -1.89
N PHE A 38 17.85 9.61 -1.79
CA PHE A 38 19.30 9.85 -1.87
C PHE A 38 19.87 9.80 -3.30
N THR A 39 19.11 9.31 -4.28
CA THR A 39 19.60 9.07 -5.65
C THR A 39 18.85 9.86 -6.71
N ARG A 40 17.78 10.60 -6.37
CA ARG A 40 16.98 11.41 -7.31
C ARG A 40 17.38 12.89 -7.24
N PRO A 41 18.13 13.41 -8.23
CA PRO A 41 18.49 14.83 -8.26
C PRO A 41 17.24 15.72 -8.30
N GLY A 42 17.26 16.77 -7.48
CA GLY A 42 16.17 17.75 -7.43
C GLY A 42 14.92 17.31 -6.66
N PHE A 43 14.85 16.07 -6.15
CA PHE A 43 13.72 15.66 -5.30
C PHE A 43 13.87 16.23 -3.88
N ASP A 44 12.84 16.94 -3.39
CA ASP A 44 12.76 17.45 -2.02
C ASP A 44 11.49 16.90 -1.35
N ILE A 45 11.65 16.03 -0.35
CA ILE A 45 10.54 15.40 0.38
C ILE A 45 9.58 16.41 1.05
N ARG A 46 10.01 17.66 1.26
CA ARG A 46 9.17 18.72 1.84
C ARG A 46 8.28 19.40 0.79
N ARG A 47 8.59 19.22 -0.49
CA ARG A 47 7.93 19.89 -1.63
C ARG A 47 7.25 18.91 -2.57
N HIS A 48 7.84 17.73 -2.74
CA HIS A 48 7.46 16.75 -3.75
C HIS A 48 6.73 15.57 -3.12
N PRO A 49 5.50 15.27 -3.58
CA PRO A 49 4.87 14.00 -3.29
C PRO A 49 5.78 12.84 -3.68
N LEU A 50 5.82 11.78 -2.85
CA LEU A 50 6.62 10.58 -3.11
C LEU A 50 6.29 9.93 -4.46
N SER A 51 5.07 10.11 -4.96
CA SER A 51 4.69 9.59 -6.27
C SER A 51 5.41 10.26 -7.42
N LEU A 52 5.87 11.50 -7.28
CA LEU A 52 6.67 12.17 -8.31
C LEU A 52 8.00 11.46 -8.56
N LEU A 53 8.51 10.63 -7.64
CA LEU A 53 9.69 9.79 -7.87
C LEU A 53 9.53 8.88 -9.10
N SER A 54 8.29 8.61 -9.56
CA SER A 54 7.99 7.87 -10.79
C SER A 54 8.34 8.62 -12.09
N LEU A 55 8.68 9.92 -12.00
CA LEU A 55 8.99 10.76 -13.14
C LEU A 55 10.50 10.88 -13.36
N GLY A 56 10.88 11.16 -14.61
CA GLY A 56 12.27 11.37 -15.03
C GLY A 56 13.11 10.10 -15.13
N GLU A 57 14.40 10.28 -15.43
CA GLU A 57 15.36 9.18 -15.59
C GLU A 57 15.37 8.29 -14.36
N GLY A 58 15.03 7.00 -14.43
CA GLY A 58 14.98 6.07 -13.28
C GLY A 58 13.65 6.01 -12.52
N GLY A 59 12.64 6.77 -12.93
CA GLY A 59 11.31 6.75 -12.30
C GLY A 59 10.58 5.40 -12.42
N TRP A 60 11.00 4.56 -13.37
CA TRP A 60 10.52 3.17 -13.48
C TRP A 60 10.68 2.38 -12.19
N VAL A 61 11.67 2.70 -11.33
CA VAL A 61 11.87 2.05 -10.04
C VAL A 61 10.67 2.29 -9.13
N GLN A 62 10.20 3.54 -9.03
CA GLN A 62 9.00 3.85 -8.26
C GLN A 62 7.73 3.27 -8.90
N THR A 63 7.63 3.26 -10.23
CA THR A 63 6.53 2.59 -10.93
C THR A 63 6.48 1.10 -10.62
N ALA A 64 7.62 0.41 -10.67
CA ALA A 64 7.74 -0.99 -10.27
C ALA A 64 7.40 -1.20 -8.79
N ASN A 65 7.80 -0.27 -7.92
CA ASN A 65 7.47 -0.29 -6.50
C ASN A 65 5.95 -0.25 -6.26
N PHE A 66 5.19 0.54 -7.03
CA PHE A 66 3.73 0.54 -6.98
C PHE A 66 3.14 -0.82 -7.35
N TYR A 67 3.62 -1.43 -8.44
CA TYR A 67 3.15 -2.75 -8.86
C TYR A 67 3.48 -3.84 -7.85
N VAL A 68 4.72 -3.89 -7.36
CA VAL A 68 5.15 -4.88 -6.36
C VAL A 68 4.32 -4.72 -5.08
N THR A 69 4.12 -3.49 -4.62
CA THR A 69 3.29 -3.20 -3.44
C THR A 69 1.84 -3.65 -3.65
N GLY A 70 1.25 -3.35 -4.81
CA GLY A 70 -0.08 -3.80 -5.17
C GLY A 70 -0.20 -5.33 -5.23
N ILE A 71 0.73 -6.01 -5.90
CA ILE A 71 0.73 -7.48 -6.00
C ILE A 71 0.86 -8.12 -4.61
N LEU A 72 1.78 -7.65 -3.78
CA LEU A 72 1.94 -8.16 -2.40
C LEU A 72 0.67 -7.93 -1.57
N ALA A 73 0.01 -6.78 -1.72
CA ALA A 73 -1.25 -6.50 -1.05
C ALA A 73 -2.41 -7.38 -1.55
N LEU A 74 -2.49 -7.71 -2.85
CA LEU A 74 -3.46 -8.69 -3.37
C LEU A 74 -3.23 -10.08 -2.78
N LEU A 75 -1.97 -10.53 -2.73
CA LEU A 75 -1.62 -11.81 -2.12
C LEU A 75 -1.98 -11.82 -0.63
N PHE A 76 -1.72 -10.71 0.07
CA PHE A 76 -2.11 -10.55 1.47
C PHE A 76 -3.64 -10.60 1.65
N ALA A 77 -4.40 -9.89 0.82
CA ALA A 77 -5.87 -9.94 0.84
C ALA A 77 -6.39 -11.38 0.69
N LEU A 78 -5.81 -12.14 -0.25
CA LEU A 78 -6.13 -13.56 -0.43
C LEU A 78 -5.77 -14.40 0.81
N GLY A 79 -4.63 -14.13 1.43
CA GLY A 79 -4.21 -14.76 2.68
C GLY A 79 -5.20 -14.52 3.82
N ILE A 80 -5.63 -13.27 4.02
CA ILE A 80 -6.63 -12.91 5.03
C ILE A 80 -7.97 -13.58 4.70
N TRP A 81 -8.41 -13.53 3.44
CA TRP A 81 -9.64 -14.17 3.02
C TRP A 81 -9.64 -15.67 3.34
N ARG A 82 -8.56 -16.39 3.00
CA ARG A 82 -8.41 -17.82 3.32
C ARG A 82 -8.42 -18.07 4.83
N ALA A 83 -7.69 -17.26 5.60
CA ALA A 83 -7.58 -17.42 7.04
C ALA A 83 -8.90 -17.13 7.78
N LEU A 84 -9.75 -16.26 7.24
CA LEU A 84 -10.96 -15.77 7.90
C LEU A 84 -12.27 -16.31 7.31
N ARG A 85 -12.23 -17.07 6.21
CA ARG A 85 -13.40 -17.55 5.45
C ARG A 85 -14.44 -18.27 6.29
N SER A 86 -14.01 -18.98 7.35
CA SER A 86 -14.91 -19.73 8.24
C SER A 86 -15.60 -18.88 9.30
N SER A 87 -15.27 -17.58 9.42
CA SER A 87 -15.85 -16.68 10.43
C SER A 87 -16.90 -15.74 9.82
N ARG A 88 -18.13 -15.77 10.36
CA ARG A 88 -19.23 -14.87 9.94
C ARG A 88 -18.80 -13.40 10.10
N GLY A 89 -18.92 -12.61 9.03
CA GLY A 89 -18.65 -11.17 9.01
C GLY A 89 -17.21 -10.73 8.70
N ALA A 90 -16.29 -11.65 8.36
CA ALA A 90 -14.88 -11.33 8.20
C ALA A 90 -14.41 -10.99 6.78
N LEU A 91 -15.34 -10.86 5.83
CA LEU A 91 -15.01 -10.68 4.41
C LEU A 91 -14.73 -9.22 4.00
N ILE A 92 -15.10 -8.25 4.84
CA ILE A 92 -14.97 -6.82 4.52
C ILE A 92 -13.49 -6.38 4.47
N GLY A 93 -12.68 -6.79 5.46
CA GLY A 93 -11.25 -6.44 5.53
C GLY A 93 -10.47 -6.84 4.26
N PRO A 94 -10.51 -8.12 3.83
CA PRO A 94 -9.88 -8.56 2.59
C PRO A 94 -10.29 -7.76 1.35
N ILE A 95 -11.57 -7.39 1.22
CA ILE A 95 -12.08 -6.61 0.07
C ILE A 95 -11.40 -5.25 0.01
N PHE A 96 -11.33 -4.53 1.13
CA PHE A 96 -10.68 -3.22 1.16
C PHE A 96 -9.16 -3.30 0.97
N ILE A 97 -8.49 -4.35 1.44
CA ILE A 97 -7.07 -4.58 1.10
C ILE A 97 -6.88 -4.85 -0.40
N ALA A 98 -7.80 -5.59 -1.04
CA ALA A 98 -7.76 -5.80 -2.48
C ALA A 98 -8.01 -4.50 -3.27
N LEU A 99 -8.94 -3.64 -2.81
CA LEU A 99 -9.15 -2.31 -3.38
C LEU A 99 -7.93 -1.41 -3.23
N TYR A 100 -7.26 -1.45 -2.07
CA TYR A 100 -5.97 -0.77 -1.88
C TYR A 100 -4.96 -1.19 -2.96
N ALA A 101 -4.84 -2.50 -3.15
CA ALA A 101 -3.93 -3.05 -4.12
C ALA A 101 -4.24 -2.64 -5.58
N ILE A 102 -5.51 -2.64 -5.96
CA ILE A 102 -5.95 -2.17 -7.28
C ILE A 102 -5.62 -0.69 -7.46
N GLY A 103 -5.87 0.14 -6.44
CA GLY A 103 -5.52 1.56 -6.48
C GLY A 103 -4.02 1.80 -6.68
N MET A 104 -3.16 1.04 -5.99
CA MET A 104 -1.70 1.11 -6.17
C MET A 104 -1.28 0.71 -7.58
N ILE A 105 -1.85 -0.35 -8.15
CA ILE A 105 -1.55 -0.78 -9.53
C ILE A 105 -2.01 0.29 -10.53
N MET A 106 -3.20 0.86 -10.32
CA MET A 106 -3.74 1.92 -11.17
C MET A 106 -2.85 3.17 -11.13
N ALA A 107 -2.38 3.57 -9.95
CA ALA A 107 -1.43 4.68 -9.81
C ALA A 107 -0.10 4.42 -10.53
N GLY A 108 0.38 3.17 -10.60
CA GLY A 108 1.56 2.82 -11.40
C GLY A 108 1.31 2.83 -12.92
N LEU A 109 0.08 2.54 -13.35
CA LEU A 109 -0.26 2.46 -14.77
C LEU A 109 -0.32 3.83 -15.45
N PHE A 110 -0.75 4.85 -14.70
CA PHE A 110 -0.90 6.21 -15.20
C PHE A 110 0.18 7.12 -14.59
N PRO A 111 1.01 7.78 -15.40
CA PRO A 111 2.00 8.74 -14.89
C PRO A 111 1.34 9.96 -14.24
N ALA A 112 1.98 10.49 -13.19
CA ALA A 112 1.67 11.82 -12.67
C ALA A 112 2.14 12.91 -13.62
N ASP A 113 1.58 14.12 -13.47
CA ASP A 113 2.16 15.30 -14.11
C ASP A 113 3.38 15.78 -13.32
N PRO A 114 4.42 16.32 -14.00
CA PRO A 114 5.46 17.07 -13.34
C PRO A 114 4.88 18.25 -12.55
N ALA A 115 5.44 18.49 -11.38
CA ALA A 115 5.04 19.59 -10.52
C ALA A 115 6.21 20.03 -9.64
N PHE A 116 6.15 21.29 -9.21
CA PHE A 116 7.08 21.85 -8.22
C PHE A 116 8.56 21.74 -8.63
N GLY A 117 8.84 21.81 -9.93
CA GLY A 117 10.20 21.72 -10.48
C GLY A 117 10.77 20.30 -10.54
N PHE A 118 9.95 19.26 -10.31
CA PHE A 118 10.37 17.86 -10.43
C PHE A 118 9.68 17.12 -11.60
N PRO A 119 10.47 16.42 -12.45
CA PRO A 119 11.93 16.37 -12.48
C PRO A 119 12.57 17.71 -12.91
N PRO A 120 13.90 17.90 -12.73
CA PRO A 120 14.56 19.14 -13.14
C PRO A 120 14.25 19.54 -14.58
N GLY A 121 14.00 20.84 -14.80
CA GLY A 121 13.59 21.38 -16.11
C GLY A 121 12.07 21.45 -16.32
N THR A 122 11.28 21.15 -15.28
CA THR A 122 9.81 21.27 -15.30
C THR A 122 9.34 22.52 -14.53
N PRO A 123 8.09 22.97 -14.72
CA PRO A 123 7.60 24.17 -14.05
C PRO A 123 7.63 24.09 -12.52
N ASP A 124 7.95 25.21 -11.85
CA ASP A 124 8.01 25.32 -10.38
C ASP A 124 6.64 25.21 -9.68
N GLY A 125 5.54 25.26 -10.42
CA GLY A 125 4.17 25.15 -9.92
C GLY A 125 3.49 23.84 -10.29
N ILE A 126 2.18 23.79 -10.07
CA ILE A 126 1.30 22.78 -10.66
C ILE A 126 0.94 23.25 -12.07
N LEU A 127 0.77 22.32 -13.01
CA LEU A 127 0.28 22.66 -14.34
C LEU A 127 -1.13 23.29 -14.28
N PRO A 128 -1.45 24.28 -15.13
CA PRO A 128 -2.78 24.92 -15.15
C PRO A 128 -3.92 23.94 -15.42
N GLU A 129 -3.64 22.93 -16.23
CA GLU A 129 -4.58 21.84 -16.56
C GLU A 129 -3.94 20.51 -16.17
N MET A 130 -4.68 19.73 -15.38
CA MET A 130 -4.27 18.37 -15.01
C MET A 130 -4.51 17.43 -16.19
N SER A 131 -3.49 16.66 -16.57
CA SER A 131 -3.64 15.67 -17.61
C SER A 131 -4.57 14.54 -17.19
N GLN A 132 -5.18 13.85 -18.17
CA GLN A 132 -6.03 12.69 -17.89
C GLN A 132 -5.25 11.56 -17.18
N HIS A 133 -3.95 11.41 -17.47
CA HIS A 133 -3.09 10.41 -16.84
C HIS A 133 -2.85 10.77 -15.38
N ALA A 134 -2.54 12.03 -15.07
CA ALA A 134 -2.41 12.50 -13.71
C ALA A 134 -3.72 12.39 -12.90
N ALA A 135 -4.87 12.62 -13.55
CA ALA A 135 -6.18 12.40 -12.95
C ALA A 135 -6.40 10.93 -12.55
N MET A 136 -6.09 9.98 -13.45
CA MET A 136 -6.21 8.54 -13.17
C MET A 136 -5.19 8.07 -12.12
N HIS A 137 -3.98 8.63 -12.14
CA HIS A 137 -2.95 8.40 -11.13
C HIS A 137 -3.44 8.83 -9.73
N GLY A 138 -3.96 10.05 -9.64
CA GLY A 138 -4.55 10.59 -8.41
C GLY A 138 -5.76 9.78 -7.93
N MET A 139 -6.64 9.36 -8.85
CA MET A 139 -7.77 8.48 -8.54
C MET A 139 -7.31 7.13 -7.97
N GLY A 140 -6.25 6.55 -8.54
CA GLY A 140 -5.63 5.32 -8.03
C GLY A 140 -5.21 5.45 -6.57
N PHE A 141 -4.50 6.52 -6.23
CA PHE A 141 -4.12 6.79 -4.83
C PHE A 141 -5.30 7.12 -3.93
N PHE A 142 -6.27 7.89 -4.42
CA PHE A 142 -7.49 8.19 -3.66
C PHE A 142 -8.23 6.91 -3.27
N VAL A 143 -8.44 5.99 -4.22
CA VAL A 143 -9.02 4.67 -3.96
C VAL A 143 -8.13 3.89 -2.99
N ALA A 144 -6.81 3.90 -3.20
CA ALA A 144 -5.88 3.13 -2.38
C ALA A 144 -5.93 3.53 -0.91
N PHE A 145 -5.66 4.80 -0.60
CA PHE A 145 -5.58 5.29 0.76
C PHE A 145 -6.94 5.29 1.46
N THR A 146 -8.04 5.57 0.74
CA THR A 146 -9.40 5.45 1.30
C THR A 146 -9.69 4.01 1.68
N ALA A 147 -9.40 3.05 0.79
CA ALA A 147 -9.64 1.64 1.07
C ALA A 147 -8.77 1.13 2.23
N LEU A 148 -7.50 1.51 2.30
CA LEU A 148 -6.61 1.14 3.40
C LEU A 148 -7.10 1.69 4.74
N THR A 149 -7.53 2.97 4.75
CA THR A 149 -8.12 3.62 5.93
C THR A 149 -9.36 2.87 6.44
N ILE A 150 -10.28 2.51 5.53
CA ILE A 150 -11.47 1.73 5.90
C ILE A 150 -11.06 0.34 6.40
N ALA A 151 -10.10 -0.33 5.75
CA ALA A 151 -9.60 -1.63 6.19
C ALA A 151 -9.06 -1.56 7.63
N CYS A 152 -8.28 -0.52 7.95
CA CYS A 152 -7.77 -0.27 9.29
C CYS A 152 -8.89 -0.17 10.33
N PHE A 153 -9.96 0.58 10.06
CA PHE A 153 -11.11 0.67 10.98
C PHE A 153 -11.88 -0.65 11.10
N VAL A 154 -12.05 -1.39 10.00
CA VAL A 154 -12.68 -2.73 10.02
C VAL A 154 -11.88 -3.71 10.89
N PHE A 155 -10.55 -3.71 10.76
CA PHE A 155 -9.68 -4.53 11.60
C PHE A 155 -9.66 -4.05 13.05
N ALA A 156 -9.61 -2.74 13.30
CA ALA A 156 -9.69 -2.17 14.65
C ALA A 156 -10.96 -2.63 15.37
N TRP A 157 -12.13 -2.46 14.74
CA TRP A 157 -13.41 -2.93 15.26
C TRP A 157 -13.38 -4.43 15.57
N ARG A 158 -12.86 -5.24 14.64
CA ARG A 158 -12.75 -6.69 14.83
C ARG A 158 -11.87 -7.06 16.02
N PHE A 159 -10.71 -6.43 16.16
CA PHE A 159 -9.78 -6.70 17.25
C PHE A 159 -10.37 -6.29 18.60
N PHE A 160 -11.04 -5.13 18.67
CA PHE A 160 -11.76 -4.73 19.88
C PHE A 160 -12.87 -5.71 20.27
N ARG A 161 -13.66 -6.21 19.31
CA ARG A 161 -14.69 -7.23 19.60
C ARG A 161 -14.14 -8.57 20.08
N ARG A 162 -12.88 -8.86 19.79
CA ARG A 162 -12.16 -10.07 20.26
C ARG A 162 -11.41 -9.85 21.57
N GLY A 163 -11.44 -8.65 22.14
CA GLY A 163 -10.68 -8.30 23.34
C GLY A 163 -9.19 -8.04 23.08
N GLU A 164 -8.76 -8.01 21.82
CA GLU A 164 -7.37 -7.84 21.39
C GLU A 164 -7.01 -6.33 21.33
N ARG A 165 -7.02 -5.66 22.49
CA ARG A 165 -6.93 -4.18 22.58
C ARG A 165 -5.69 -3.59 21.92
N GLY A 166 -4.52 -4.22 22.03
CA GLY A 166 -3.28 -3.72 21.43
C GLY A 166 -3.38 -3.60 19.90
N TRP A 167 -3.85 -4.67 19.25
CA TRP A 167 -4.09 -4.68 17.80
C TRP A 167 -5.21 -3.74 17.38
N GLY A 168 -6.26 -3.63 18.21
CA GLY A 168 -7.34 -2.67 17.99
C GLY A 168 -6.85 -1.22 17.95
N VAL A 169 -6.06 -0.81 18.94
CA VAL A 169 -5.47 0.54 19.01
C VAL A 169 -4.48 0.76 17.87
N TYR A 170 -3.61 -0.21 17.60
CA TYR A 170 -2.67 -0.13 16.48
C TYR A 170 -3.40 0.14 15.15
N SER A 171 -4.40 -0.69 14.81
CA SER A 171 -5.17 -0.51 13.57
C SER A 171 -5.94 0.81 13.54
N LEU A 172 -6.48 1.25 14.68
CA LEU A 172 -7.17 2.54 14.78
C LEU A 172 -6.22 3.71 14.49
N VAL A 173 -5.06 3.74 15.16
CA VAL A 173 -4.06 4.79 14.99
C VAL A 173 -3.53 4.79 13.56
N THR A 174 -3.22 3.62 12.98
CA THR A 174 -2.82 3.52 11.57
C THR A 174 -3.90 4.09 10.65
N GLY A 175 -5.18 3.78 10.90
CA GLY A 175 -6.29 4.32 10.11
C GLY A 175 -6.41 5.85 10.20
N ILE A 176 -6.11 6.44 11.36
CA ILE A 176 -6.12 7.90 11.55
C ILE A 176 -4.92 8.56 10.86
N VAL A 177 -3.75 7.92 10.87
CA VAL A 177 -2.50 8.47 10.32
C VAL A 177 -2.42 8.29 8.80
N THR A 178 -3.01 7.23 8.23
CA THR A 178 -2.91 6.90 6.80
C THR A 178 -3.28 8.04 5.84
N PRO A 179 -4.29 8.90 6.12
CA PRO A 179 -4.65 10.02 5.25
C PRO A 179 -3.81 11.30 5.44
N LEU A 180 -2.86 11.33 6.41
CA LEU A 180 -2.04 12.50 6.75
C LEU A 180 -0.73 12.51 5.97
#